data_AF-A0A8S7ID46-F1
#
_entry.id   AF-A0A8S7ID46-F1
#
_cell.length_a   1.000
_cell.length_b   1.000
_cell.length_c   1.000
_cell.angle_alpha   90.00
_cell.angle_beta   90.00
_cell.angle_gamma   90.00
#
_symmetry.space_group_name_H-M   'P 1'
#
loop_
_entity.id
_entity.type
_entity.pdbx_description
1 polymer ?
#
loop_
_entity_poly.entity_id
_entity_poly.type
_entity_poly.pdbx_seq_one_letter_code
_entity_poly.pdbx_strand_id
1 'polypeptide(L)'
;DLLLRVWAEAHRAGRGDELYIFHLGWPEISARYNAVGRFGRVSEVATRVAGQLSGEGNSAAFREFAWRFVNIIARALVALGERPDYTLIMRYVNNIADLYIRYAGKVVSEQMPELESAILNNMNVLGEDDVPRTMQNQPDAVRIWAIEVALSSDAGKKLYDPILDGLRSAVRYDRTYFDKIVASLLPLLEKLTTGKTAELLAPDYLDMSDTRPVFDWEQVIRKKAVVYIGLDALSDSEVASAVGNSMFADLVSVAGHIYKHGMNAGLPGVGESKNVVNLHCDEFNELMGDEFIPLINKGGGAGMQVTAYTQTSSDIEARIGNAAKTAQVQGNFNNMIMLRVRENRTAELLTSQLPQVEIYTKTLVSGHQDTADVTSGQDFTSSTQDRVGTVKVPLLEPADIVTLPKGQAFALLEGGQLWKIRMPLPASEKDDALMPESIAKVAEAMRR
;
A
#
# COMPACT_ATOMS: atom_id res chain seq x y z
N ASP A 1 -19.27 0.10 10.85
CA ASP A 1 -19.74 -1.30 10.98
C ASP A 1 -18.58 -2.29 11.02
N LEU A 2 -17.80 -2.44 9.92
CA LEU A 2 -16.68 -3.39 9.86
C LEU A 2 -15.70 -3.33 11.07
N LEU A 3 -15.28 -2.13 11.49
CA LEU A 3 -14.44 -1.95 12.68
C LEU A 3 -15.05 -2.57 13.95
N LEU A 4 -16.34 -2.32 14.19
CA LEU A 4 -17.05 -2.84 15.37
C LEU A 4 -17.12 -4.36 15.33
N ARG A 5 -17.37 -4.92 14.15
CA ARG A 5 -17.39 -6.37 13.94
C ARG A 5 -16.02 -6.99 14.18
N VAL A 6 -14.94 -6.41 13.63
CA VAL A 6 -13.56 -6.89 13.87
C VAL A 6 -13.22 -6.88 15.35
N TRP A 7 -13.59 -5.81 16.06
CA TRP A 7 -13.42 -5.74 17.50
C TRP A 7 -14.19 -6.87 18.21
N ALA A 8 -15.48 -7.05 17.92
CA ALA A 8 -16.32 -8.07 18.54
C ALA A 8 -15.79 -9.49 18.29
N GLU A 9 -15.40 -9.81 17.05
CA GLU A 9 -14.87 -11.13 16.70
C GLU A 9 -13.49 -11.38 17.32
N ALA A 10 -12.63 -10.35 17.41
CA ALA A 10 -11.34 -10.48 18.08
C ALA A 10 -11.50 -10.82 19.57
N HIS A 11 -12.44 -10.16 20.26
CA HIS A 11 -12.75 -10.45 21.67
C HIS A 11 -13.42 -11.81 21.82
N ARG A 12 -14.34 -12.18 20.92
CA ARG A 12 -14.96 -13.50 20.90
C ARG A 12 -13.95 -14.63 20.72
N ALA A 13 -12.91 -14.39 19.93
CA ALA A 13 -11.81 -15.33 19.73
C ALA A 13 -10.77 -15.33 20.88
N GLY A 14 -10.94 -14.50 21.92
CA GLY A 14 -9.97 -14.34 23.00
C GLY A 14 -8.66 -13.68 22.56
N ARG A 15 -8.69 -12.87 21.50
CA ARG A 15 -7.54 -12.20 20.88
C ARG A 15 -7.63 -10.67 20.93
N GLY A 16 -8.42 -10.13 21.85
CA GLY A 16 -8.57 -8.68 22.02
C GLY A 16 -7.25 -7.96 22.32
N ASP A 17 -6.38 -8.57 23.13
CA ASP A 17 -5.07 -8.02 23.49
C ASP A 17 -4.08 -7.96 22.31
N GLU A 18 -4.36 -8.71 21.24
CA GLU A 18 -3.55 -8.77 20.02
C GLU A 18 -4.27 -8.10 18.83
N LEU A 19 -5.17 -7.14 19.12
CA LEU A 19 -5.86 -6.32 18.13
C LEU A 19 -5.26 -4.90 18.08
N TYR A 20 -4.80 -4.50 16.90
CA TYR A 20 -4.38 -3.15 16.60
C TYR A 20 -5.39 -2.48 15.66
N ILE A 21 -5.85 -1.28 16.02
CA ILE A 21 -6.77 -0.48 15.20
C ILE A 21 -6.03 0.77 14.76
N PHE A 22 -5.80 0.93 13.46
CA PHE A 22 -5.29 2.16 12.86
C PHE A 22 -6.41 2.80 12.04
N HIS A 23 -6.83 4.01 12.40
CA HIS A 23 -7.89 4.72 11.68
C HIS A 23 -7.57 6.21 11.53
N LEU A 24 -7.48 6.70 10.28
CA LEU A 24 -7.15 8.10 9.99
C LEU A 24 -8.26 9.07 10.45
N GLY A 25 -9.53 8.70 10.27
CA GLY A 25 -10.68 9.49 10.75
C GLY A 25 -10.90 9.52 12.28
N TRP A 26 -10.22 8.67 13.07
CA TRP A 26 -10.33 8.66 14.54
C TRP A 26 -8.96 8.61 15.24
N PRO A 27 -8.12 9.65 15.15
CA PRO A 27 -6.75 9.62 15.67
C PRO A 27 -6.62 9.38 17.18
N GLU A 28 -7.66 9.74 17.95
CA GLU A 28 -7.72 9.63 19.43
C GLU A 28 -7.68 8.20 19.98
N ILE A 29 -7.96 7.22 19.10
CA ILE A 29 -8.21 5.82 19.45
C ILE A 29 -7.32 4.89 18.62
N SER A 30 -6.65 5.46 17.62
CA SER A 30 -5.85 4.75 16.65
C SER A 30 -4.46 4.46 17.19
N ALA A 31 -4.00 3.25 16.94
CA ALA A 31 -2.60 2.88 17.02
C ALA A 31 -1.78 3.78 16.08
N ARG A 32 -0.51 3.95 16.43
CA ARG A 32 0.44 4.78 15.68
C ARG A 32 1.37 3.86 14.87
N TYR A 33 1.77 4.32 13.69
CA TYR A 33 2.53 3.53 12.73
C TYR A 33 3.42 4.42 11.87
N ASN A 34 4.74 4.20 11.93
CA ASN A 34 5.71 4.87 11.07
C ASN A 34 6.08 3.99 9.87
N ALA A 35 5.46 4.26 8.72
CA ALA A 35 5.67 3.53 7.48
C ALA A 35 7.09 3.66 6.89
N VAL A 36 7.88 4.65 7.31
CA VAL A 36 9.24 4.89 6.80
C VAL A 36 10.33 4.66 7.85
N GLY A 37 9.95 4.36 9.08
CA GLY A 37 10.88 4.20 10.19
C GLY A 37 11.62 2.86 10.20
N ARG A 38 11.10 1.84 9.52
CA ARG A 38 11.74 0.52 9.41
C ARG A 38 12.02 0.20 7.96
N PHE A 39 13.24 -0.21 7.66
CA PHE A 39 13.69 -0.49 6.29
C PHE A 39 14.84 -1.50 6.30
N GLY A 40 14.97 -2.30 5.24
CA GLY A 40 16.15 -3.13 5.03
C GLY A 40 17.32 -2.33 4.46
N ARG A 41 17.02 -1.35 3.59
CA ARG A 41 17.98 -0.38 3.04
C ARG A 41 17.43 1.03 3.20
N VAL A 42 18.29 1.98 3.58
CA VAL A 42 17.90 3.40 3.78
C VAL A 42 17.22 4.01 2.54
N SER A 43 17.59 3.55 1.34
CA SER A 43 16.98 3.96 0.08
C SER A 43 15.47 3.70 0.02
N GLU A 44 14.95 2.74 0.78
CA GLU A 44 13.51 2.45 0.85
C GLU A 44 12.72 3.62 1.45
N VAL A 45 13.30 4.38 2.38
CA VAL A 45 12.67 5.59 2.93
C VAL A 45 12.32 6.56 1.80
N ALA A 46 13.28 6.82 0.93
CA ALA A 46 13.08 7.69 -0.22
C ALA A 46 12.10 7.10 -1.23
N THR A 47 12.14 5.79 -1.49
CA THR A 47 11.19 5.13 -2.39
C THR A 47 9.76 5.24 -1.89
N ARG A 48 9.52 5.06 -0.58
CA ARG A 48 8.18 5.12 0.01
C ARG A 48 7.58 6.53 -0.02
N VAL A 49 8.41 7.54 0.18
CA VAL A 49 7.99 8.96 0.14
C VAL A 49 7.82 9.45 -1.30
N ALA A 50 8.86 9.32 -2.13
CA ALA A 50 8.83 9.85 -3.50
C ALA A 50 7.99 8.98 -4.46
N GLY A 51 7.75 7.71 -4.13
CA GLY A 51 6.88 6.82 -4.92
C GLY A 51 5.43 7.32 -5.03
N GLN A 52 4.98 8.15 -4.09
CA GLN A 52 3.66 8.77 -4.12
C GLN A 52 3.55 9.92 -5.14
N LEU A 53 4.67 10.40 -5.69
CA LEU A 53 4.67 11.48 -6.69
C LEU A 53 4.33 10.94 -8.08
N SER A 54 3.68 11.77 -8.90
CA SER A 54 3.25 11.35 -10.24
C SER A 54 4.45 10.99 -11.13
N GLY A 55 4.28 9.92 -11.89
CA GLY A 55 5.35 9.32 -12.65
C GLY A 55 5.41 9.63 -14.13
N GLU A 56 4.53 10.49 -14.61
CA GLU A 56 4.29 10.70 -16.04
C GLU A 56 4.94 12.00 -16.55
N GLY A 57 5.48 11.93 -17.76
CA GLY A 57 6.05 13.09 -18.46
C GLY A 57 7.15 13.79 -17.65
N ASN A 58 7.08 15.12 -17.58
CA ASN A 58 8.07 15.93 -16.85
C ASN A 58 8.10 15.64 -15.33
N SER A 59 7.03 15.07 -14.77
CA SER A 59 6.93 14.70 -13.35
C SER A 59 7.85 13.55 -12.96
N ALA A 60 8.23 12.68 -13.91
CA ALA A 60 9.17 11.59 -13.66
C ALA A 60 10.55 12.09 -13.21
N ALA A 61 11.07 13.13 -13.86
CA ALA A 61 12.34 13.74 -13.47
C ALA A 61 12.26 14.38 -12.08
N PHE A 62 11.15 15.06 -11.77
CA PHE A 62 10.92 15.66 -10.45
C PHE A 62 10.87 14.61 -9.33
N ARG A 63 10.24 13.46 -9.59
CA ARG A 63 10.20 12.34 -8.66
C ARG A 63 11.59 11.78 -8.36
N GLU A 64 12.43 11.60 -9.38
CA GLU A 64 13.83 11.15 -9.18
C GLU A 64 14.65 12.16 -8.36
N PHE A 65 14.41 13.46 -8.57
CA PHE A 65 15.05 14.50 -7.75
C PHE A 65 14.57 14.48 -6.30
N ALA A 66 13.26 14.41 -6.07
CA ALA A 66 12.68 14.27 -4.73
C ALA A 66 13.21 13.01 -4.03
N TRP A 67 13.28 11.89 -4.75
CA TRP A 67 13.86 10.64 -4.24
C TRP A 67 15.31 10.83 -3.80
N ARG A 68 16.16 11.42 -4.66
CA ARG A 68 17.57 11.66 -4.31
C ARG A 68 17.70 12.56 -3.08
N PHE A 69 16.87 13.58 -2.98
CA PHE A 69 16.90 14.54 -1.88
C PHE A 69 16.47 13.90 -0.55
N VAL A 70 15.33 13.20 -0.53
CA VAL A 70 14.87 12.45 0.64
C VAL A 70 15.87 11.36 1.03
N ASN A 71 16.54 10.72 0.07
CA ASN A 71 17.56 9.70 0.37
C ASN A 71 18.79 10.31 1.08
N ILE A 72 19.22 11.52 0.71
CA ILE A 72 20.30 12.23 1.41
C ILE A 72 19.88 12.52 2.86
N ILE A 73 18.68 13.05 3.06
CA ILE A 73 18.12 13.33 4.40
C ILE A 73 18.05 12.04 5.23
N ALA A 74 17.44 10.98 4.69
CA ALA A 74 17.28 9.71 5.38
C ALA A 74 18.63 9.10 5.79
N ARG A 75 19.65 9.13 4.91
CA ARG A 75 21.00 8.65 5.23
C ARG A 75 21.65 9.46 6.35
N ALA A 76 21.50 10.78 6.32
CA ALA A 76 22.02 11.65 7.36
C ALA A 76 21.34 11.42 8.71
N LEU A 77 20.00 11.29 8.73
CA LEU A 77 19.24 10.98 9.95
C LEU A 77 19.70 9.66 10.58
N VAL A 78 19.77 8.60 9.77
CA VAL A 78 20.22 7.28 10.25
C VAL A 78 21.65 7.33 10.77
N ALA A 79 22.54 8.04 10.06
CA ALA A 79 23.91 8.21 10.51
C ALA A 79 24.01 9.06 11.79
N LEU A 80 23.06 9.96 12.07
CA LEU A 80 22.93 10.69 13.34
C LEU A 80 22.28 9.86 14.45
N GLY A 81 21.82 8.63 14.16
CA GLY A 81 21.10 7.78 15.12
C GLY A 81 19.62 8.14 15.27
N GLU A 82 19.08 8.99 14.39
CA GLU A 82 17.68 9.38 14.36
C GLU A 82 16.89 8.48 13.41
N ARG A 83 15.71 8.02 13.85
CA ARG A 83 14.82 7.20 13.03
C ARG A 83 14.05 8.11 12.07
N PRO A 84 14.12 7.90 10.74
CA PRO A 84 13.36 8.72 9.80
C PRO A 84 11.84 8.61 10.03
N ASP A 85 11.15 9.73 9.95
CA ASP A 85 9.70 9.85 9.91
C ASP A 85 9.30 11.03 8.99
N TYR A 86 8.02 11.15 8.68
CA TYR A 86 7.52 12.20 7.78
C TYR A 86 7.78 13.62 8.31
N THR A 87 7.75 13.82 9.64
CA THR A 87 7.95 15.12 10.29
C THR A 87 9.41 15.56 10.22
N LEU A 88 10.36 14.67 10.50
CA LEU A 88 11.80 14.92 10.35
C LEU A 88 12.15 15.16 8.89
N ILE A 89 11.59 14.38 7.97
CA ILE A 89 11.79 14.59 6.54
C ILE A 89 11.25 15.98 6.15
N MET A 90 10.04 16.36 6.55
CA MET A 90 9.50 17.70 6.28
C MET A 90 10.36 18.81 6.88
N ARG A 91 10.81 18.66 8.13
CA ARG A 91 11.68 19.62 8.82
C ARG A 91 12.96 19.88 8.02
N TYR A 92 13.64 18.83 7.60
CA TYR A 92 14.92 18.96 6.89
C TYR A 92 14.76 19.16 5.38
N VAL A 93 13.57 18.91 4.82
CA VAL A 93 13.24 19.42 3.49
C VAL A 93 13.17 20.94 3.54
N ASN A 94 12.52 21.53 4.55
CA ASN A 94 12.45 22.99 4.72
C ASN A 94 13.77 23.62 5.19
N ASN A 95 14.55 22.92 6.01
CA ASN A 95 15.80 23.42 6.57
C ASN A 95 16.93 22.38 6.45
N ILE A 96 17.40 22.17 5.23
CA ILE A 96 18.51 21.24 4.95
C ILE A 96 19.84 21.74 5.54
N ALA A 97 19.98 23.06 5.74
CA ALA A 97 21.15 23.67 6.34
C ALA A 97 21.39 23.20 7.78
N ASP A 98 20.33 23.11 8.60
CA ASP A 98 20.40 22.57 9.97
C ASP A 98 20.96 21.14 9.98
N LEU A 99 20.44 20.27 9.08
CA LEU A 99 20.93 18.89 8.96
C LEU A 99 22.39 18.83 8.54
N TYR A 100 22.80 19.68 7.58
CA TYR A 100 24.18 19.79 7.13
C TYR A 100 25.11 20.19 8.27
N ILE A 101 24.78 21.24 9.02
CA ILE A 101 25.58 21.73 10.14
C ILE A 101 25.74 20.63 11.20
N ARG A 102 24.65 19.95 11.56
CA ARG A 102 24.66 18.86 12.55
C ARG A 102 25.52 17.68 12.09
N TYR A 103 25.33 17.23 10.85
CA TYR A 103 26.06 16.09 10.30
C TYR A 103 27.54 16.41 10.09
N ALA A 104 27.86 17.59 9.54
CA ALA A 104 29.23 18.05 9.36
C ALA A 104 29.96 18.16 10.70
N GLY A 105 29.30 18.71 11.73
CA GLY A 105 29.84 18.76 13.09
C GLY A 105 30.20 17.37 13.62
N LYS A 106 29.28 16.39 13.48
CA LYS A 106 29.56 15.00 13.86
C LYS A 106 30.78 14.43 13.11
N VAL A 107 30.78 14.49 11.78
CA VAL A 107 31.87 13.91 10.96
C VAL A 107 33.21 14.56 11.27
N VAL A 108 33.23 15.89 11.42
CA VAL A 108 34.45 16.63 11.79
C VAL A 108 34.94 16.19 13.16
N SER A 109 34.07 16.14 14.17
CA SER A 109 34.45 15.73 15.53
C SER A 109 34.99 14.30 15.61
N GLU A 110 34.44 13.38 14.81
CA GLU A 110 34.82 11.97 14.85
C GLU A 110 36.04 11.64 13.98
N GLN A 111 36.18 12.30 12.82
CA GLN A 111 37.18 11.92 11.81
C GLN A 111 38.29 12.94 11.64
N MET A 112 38.02 14.24 11.79
CA MET A 112 39.01 15.32 11.59
C MET A 112 38.85 16.44 12.62
N PRO A 113 39.10 16.17 13.91
CA PRO A 113 38.92 17.16 14.99
C PRO A 113 39.83 18.40 14.82
N GLU A 114 40.93 18.25 14.08
CA GLU A 114 41.81 19.36 13.67
C GLU A 114 41.09 20.46 12.88
N LEU A 115 40.00 20.13 12.16
CA LEU A 115 39.20 21.13 11.46
C LEU A 115 38.27 21.92 12.37
N GLU A 116 37.96 21.46 13.58
CA GLU A 116 37.05 22.21 14.49
C GLU A 116 37.60 23.59 14.81
N SER A 117 38.91 23.66 15.10
CA SER A 117 39.59 24.93 15.38
C SER A 117 39.59 25.85 14.16
N ALA A 118 39.72 25.29 12.96
CA ALA A 118 39.64 26.05 11.71
C ALA A 118 38.23 26.60 11.47
N ILE A 119 37.19 25.80 11.72
CA ILE A 119 35.78 26.22 11.60
C ILE A 119 35.48 27.36 12.58
N LEU A 120 35.89 27.23 13.84
CA LEU A 120 35.70 28.27 14.86
C LEU A 120 36.41 29.57 14.50
N ASN A 121 37.67 29.49 14.03
CA ASN A 121 38.39 30.67 13.56
C ASN A 121 37.72 31.30 12.35
N ASN A 122 37.29 30.50 11.37
CA ASN A 122 36.57 30.99 10.19
C ASN A 122 35.27 31.70 10.60
N MET A 123 34.52 31.19 11.58
CA MET A 123 33.30 31.83 12.07
C MET A 123 33.56 33.19 12.75
N ASN A 124 34.75 33.41 13.32
CA ASN A 124 35.11 34.68 13.95
C ASN A 124 35.66 35.71 12.94
N VAL A 125 36.23 35.23 11.83
CA VAL A 125 36.88 36.08 10.82
C VAL A 125 35.95 36.43 9.66
N LEU A 126 35.11 35.50 9.23
CA LEU A 126 34.22 35.67 8.08
C LEU A 126 32.99 36.48 8.48
N GLY A 127 32.67 37.49 7.67
CA GLY A 127 31.42 38.24 7.73
C GLY A 127 30.42 37.78 6.68
N GLU A 128 29.25 38.43 6.65
CA GLU A 128 28.22 38.17 5.65
C GLU A 128 28.68 38.54 4.21
N ASP A 129 29.57 39.52 4.10
CA ASP A 129 30.16 39.94 2.82
C ASP A 129 31.08 38.89 2.20
N ASP A 130 31.66 37.98 3.01
CA ASP A 130 32.55 36.91 2.55
C ASP A 130 31.79 35.67 2.05
N VAL A 131 30.50 35.58 2.36
CA VAL A 131 29.64 34.48 1.92
C VAL A 131 29.29 34.64 0.44
N PRO A 132 29.30 33.57 -0.38
CA PRO A 132 28.86 33.63 -1.77
C PRO A 132 27.47 34.24 -1.91
N ARG A 133 27.27 35.07 -2.95
CA ARG A 133 25.98 35.77 -3.22
C ARG A 133 24.76 34.84 -3.28
N THR A 134 24.94 33.58 -3.66
CA THR A 134 23.88 32.56 -3.71
C THR A 134 23.39 32.13 -2.32
N MET A 135 24.20 32.33 -1.27
CA MET A 135 23.94 31.94 0.11
C MET A 135 23.73 33.14 1.05
N GLN A 136 24.01 34.37 0.61
CA GLN A 136 23.77 35.58 1.40
C GLN A 136 22.30 35.70 1.82
N ASN A 137 22.04 36.22 3.02
CA ASN A 137 20.72 36.30 3.65
C ASN A 137 20.04 34.96 3.98
N GLN A 138 20.74 33.81 3.86
CA GLN A 138 20.24 32.55 4.40
C GLN A 138 20.52 32.47 5.91
N PRO A 139 19.65 31.82 6.71
CA PRO A 139 19.95 31.51 8.10
C PRO A 139 21.26 30.72 8.21
N ASP A 140 22.09 31.06 9.21
CA ASP A 140 23.39 30.41 9.46
C ASP A 140 24.40 30.45 8.28
N ALA A 141 24.23 31.36 7.31
CA ALA A 141 25.06 31.41 6.10
C ALA A 141 26.57 31.49 6.38
N VAL A 142 26.98 32.31 7.36
CA VAL A 142 28.39 32.42 7.79
C VAL A 142 28.90 31.11 8.37
N ARG A 143 28.07 30.40 9.16
CA ARG A 143 28.43 29.12 9.77
C ARG A 143 28.58 28.02 8.71
N ILE A 144 27.65 27.95 7.77
CA ILE A 144 27.72 27.03 6.61
C ILE A 144 29.00 27.31 5.83
N TRP A 145 29.28 28.58 5.55
CA TRP A 145 30.47 28.98 4.79
C TRP A 145 31.77 28.67 5.53
N ALA A 146 31.83 28.90 6.85
CA ALA A 146 32.98 28.56 7.67
C ALA A 146 33.31 27.06 7.65
N ILE A 147 32.27 26.21 7.73
CA ILE A 147 32.40 24.75 7.58
C ILE A 147 32.90 24.42 6.17
N GLU A 148 32.34 25.06 5.15
CA GLU A 148 32.72 24.81 3.75
C GLU A 148 34.17 25.19 3.44
N VAL A 149 34.66 26.32 3.96
CA VAL A 149 36.06 26.74 3.83
C VAL A 149 36.98 25.72 4.50
N ALA A 150 36.64 25.27 5.72
CA ALA A 150 37.43 24.26 6.44
C ALA A 150 37.45 22.92 5.68
N LEU A 151 36.31 22.46 5.18
CA LEU A 151 36.20 21.22 4.38
C LEU A 151 36.81 21.35 2.98
N SER A 152 37.05 22.56 2.48
CA SER A 152 37.73 22.81 1.20
C SER A 152 39.24 22.99 1.34
N SER A 153 39.76 23.00 2.57
CA SER A 153 41.20 22.98 2.84
C SER A 153 41.84 21.66 2.38
N ASP A 154 43.18 21.62 2.30
CA ASP A 154 43.88 20.40 1.88
C ASP A 154 43.77 19.25 2.90
N ALA A 155 43.50 19.56 4.18
CA ALA A 155 43.10 18.57 5.17
C ALA A 155 41.65 18.11 4.91
N GLY A 156 40.73 19.06 4.70
CA GLY A 156 39.33 18.83 4.34
C GLY A 156 39.13 17.89 3.15
N LYS A 157 39.89 18.09 2.06
CA LYS A 157 39.81 17.27 0.84
C LYS A 157 40.18 15.80 1.03
N LYS A 158 40.86 15.44 2.13
CA LYS A 158 41.21 14.05 2.44
C LYS A 158 40.03 13.28 3.05
N LEU A 159 39.05 13.99 3.59
CA LEU A 159 37.82 13.41 4.12
C LEU A 159 36.87 13.10 2.96
N TYR A 160 36.60 11.82 2.75
CA TYR A 160 35.57 11.37 1.83
C TYR A 160 34.40 10.78 2.62
N ASP A 161 33.29 11.50 2.63
CA ASP A 161 32.03 11.01 3.17
C ASP A 161 30.89 11.29 2.16
N PRO A 162 30.26 10.25 1.60
CA PRO A 162 29.25 10.42 0.55
C PRO A 162 27.93 11.02 1.05
N ILE A 163 27.67 11.04 2.35
CA ILE A 163 26.50 11.72 2.95
C ILE A 163 26.81 13.21 3.10
N LEU A 164 28.01 13.54 3.60
CA LEU A 164 28.51 14.90 3.74
C LEU A 164 28.55 15.60 2.38
N ASP A 165 29.13 14.96 1.36
CA ASP A 165 29.17 15.53 0.00
C ASP A 165 27.77 15.71 -0.61
N GLY A 166 26.85 14.80 -0.28
CA GLY A 166 25.44 14.91 -0.63
C GLY A 166 24.77 16.14 -0.01
N LEU A 167 24.98 16.35 1.29
CA LEU A 167 24.46 17.51 2.03
C LEU A 167 25.11 18.83 1.59
N ARG A 168 26.44 18.85 1.38
CA ARG A 168 27.16 20.00 0.80
C ARG A 168 26.57 20.39 -0.54
N SER A 169 26.34 19.41 -1.41
CA SER A 169 25.70 19.65 -2.71
C SER A 169 24.28 20.19 -2.55
N ALA A 170 23.51 19.66 -1.59
CA ALA A 170 22.14 20.05 -1.33
C ALA A 170 22.02 21.51 -0.87
N VAL A 171 22.89 21.95 0.04
CA VAL A 171 22.91 23.34 0.55
C VAL A 171 23.40 24.33 -0.50
N ARG A 172 24.24 23.88 -1.44
CA ARG A 172 24.78 24.71 -2.53
C ARG A 172 23.86 24.84 -3.75
N TYR A 173 22.75 24.10 -3.81
CA TYR A 173 21.80 24.25 -4.92
C TYR A 173 21.21 25.65 -4.96
N ASP A 174 20.91 26.14 -6.17
CA ASP A 174 20.26 27.43 -6.33
C ASP A 174 18.81 27.36 -5.82
N ARG A 175 18.32 28.51 -5.36
CA ARG A 175 16.96 28.64 -4.79
C ARG A 175 15.89 28.13 -5.76
N THR A 176 16.07 28.38 -7.06
CA THR A 176 15.17 27.92 -8.13
C THR A 176 15.09 26.39 -8.27
N TYR A 177 16.18 25.67 -7.99
CA TYR A 177 16.17 24.20 -7.99
C TYR A 177 15.46 23.65 -6.76
N PHE A 178 15.67 24.27 -5.61
CA PHE A 178 15.00 23.91 -4.37
C PHE A 178 13.49 24.15 -4.44
N ASP A 179 13.06 25.30 -4.99
CA ASP A 179 11.65 25.63 -5.18
C ASP A 179 10.90 24.58 -6.03
N LYS A 180 11.60 23.95 -6.99
CA LYS A 180 11.02 22.88 -7.83
C LYS A 180 10.83 21.55 -7.09
N ILE A 181 11.74 21.18 -6.19
CA ILE A 181 11.61 19.97 -5.36
C ILE A 181 10.50 20.18 -4.33
N VAL A 182 10.52 21.37 -3.71
CA VAL A 182 9.50 21.79 -2.75
C VAL A 182 8.11 21.79 -3.37
N ALA A 183 7.94 22.31 -4.59
CA ALA A 183 6.64 22.42 -5.23
C ALA A 183 5.88 21.10 -5.42
N SER A 184 6.58 19.96 -5.52
CA SER A 184 5.95 18.64 -5.66
C SER A 184 5.94 17.83 -4.37
N LEU A 185 7.00 17.92 -3.55
CA LEU A 185 7.16 17.11 -2.34
C LEU A 185 6.53 17.74 -1.09
N LEU A 186 6.62 19.05 -0.90
CA LEU A 186 6.08 19.70 0.31
C LEU A 186 4.56 19.56 0.43
N PRO A 187 3.74 19.73 -0.61
CA PRO A 187 2.29 19.59 -0.47
C PRO A 187 1.88 18.22 0.08
N LEU A 188 2.57 17.15 -0.34
CA LEU A 188 2.34 15.80 0.17
C LEU A 188 2.76 15.69 1.63
N LEU A 189 3.98 16.13 1.97
CA LEU A 189 4.48 16.06 3.34
C LEU A 189 3.60 16.88 4.28
N GLU A 190 3.21 18.10 3.90
CA GLU A 190 2.29 18.95 4.67
C GLU A 190 0.99 18.23 4.98
N LYS A 191 0.37 17.56 4.00
CA LYS A 191 -0.85 16.77 4.24
C LYS A 191 -0.63 15.63 5.24
N LEU A 192 0.51 14.93 5.14
CA LEU A 192 0.84 13.80 6.02
C LEU A 192 1.27 14.23 7.43
N THR A 193 1.79 15.45 7.59
CA THR A 193 2.31 15.98 8.86
C THR A 193 1.40 17.05 9.47
N THR A 194 0.16 17.21 8.99
CA THR A 194 -0.79 18.17 9.56
C THR A 194 -1.65 17.55 10.65
N GLY A 195 -1.79 18.30 11.76
CA GLY A 195 -2.72 17.99 12.84
C GLY A 195 -2.48 16.60 13.46
N LYS A 196 -3.57 15.90 13.77
CA LYS A 196 -3.52 14.61 14.47
C LYS A 196 -3.02 13.45 13.59
N THR A 197 -3.02 13.60 12.27
CA THR A 197 -2.47 12.60 11.34
C THR A 197 -0.97 12.45 11.53
N ALA A 198 -0.27 13.55 11.81
CA ALA A 198 1.17 13.54 12.09
C ALA A 198 1.50 12.65 13.29
N GLU A 199 0.73 12.73 14.37
CA GLU A 199 0.93 11.90 15.57
C GLU A 199 0.74 10.41 15.30
N LEU A 200 -0.11 10.05 14.32
CA LEU A 200 -0.29 8.66 13.91
C LEU A 200 0.88 8.15 13.06
N LEU A 201 1.40 8.98 12.15
CA LEU A 201 2.41 8.58 11.17
C LEU A 201 3.86 8.79 11.65
N ALA A 202 4.06 9.68 12.62
CA ALA A 202 5.33 10.01 13.24
C ALA A 202 5.19 9.92 14.78
N PRO A 203 4.99 8.72 15.35
CA PRO A 203 4.92 8.53 16.79
C PRO A 203 6.19 8.99 17.50
N ASP A 204 6.02 9.71 18.61
CA ASP A 204 7.09 9.92 19.56
C ASP A 204 7.27 8.65 20.40
N TYR A 205 8.43 7.99 20.22
CA TYR A 205 8.78 6.77 20.92
C TYR A 205 9.23 7.01 22.37
N LEU A 206 9.50 8.27 22.74
CA LEU A 206 9.92 8.68 24.08
C LEU A 206 8.74 9.19 24.92
N ASP A 207 7.60 9.45 24.29
CA ASP A 207 6.39 9.89 24.99
C ASP A 207 5.69 8.71 25.68
N MET A 208 5.98 8.58 26.97
CA MET A 208 5.35 7.59 27.85
C MET A 208 3.93 7.99 28.31
N SER A 209 3.48 9.20 27.99
CA SER A 209 2.12 9.68 28.34
C SER A 209 1.07 9.25 27.30
N ASP A 210 1.49 8.98 26.06
CA ASP A 210 0.61 8.49 25.02
C ASP A 210 0.40 6.97 25.14
N THR A 211 -0.77 6.59 25.63
CA THR A 211 -1.17 5.18 25.83
C THR A 211 -1.48 4.45 24.53
N ARG A 212 -1.55 5.13 23.38
CA ARG A 212 -1.87 4.49 22.09
C ARG A 212 -0.71 3.59 21.66
N PRO A 213 -0.97 2.33 21.27
CA PRO A 213 0.09 1.40 20.89
C PRO A 213 0.78 1.85 19.60
N VAL A 214 2.10 1.68 19.54
CA VAL A 214 2.86 1.75 18.28
C VAL A 214 3.06 0.33 17.79
N PHE A 215 2.83 0.07 16.50
CA PHE A 215 3.07 -1.25 15.92
C PHE A 215 3.99 -1.17 14.70
N ASP A 216 4.61 -2.30 14.37
CA ASP A 216 5.28 -2.54 13.10
C ASP A 216 4.92 -3.94 12.59
N TRP A 217 5.07 -4.16 11.28
CA TRP A 217 4.64 -5.41 10.66
C TRP A 217 5.37 -6.65 11.17
N GLU A 218 6.64 -6.54 11.55
CA GLU A 218 7.38 -7.69 12.06
C GLU A 218 6.83 -8.12 13.42
N GLN A 219 6.56 -7.17 14.31
CA GLN A 219 5.93 -7.43 15.60
C GLN A 219 4.54 -8.06 15.41
N VAL A 220 3.72 -7.47 14.53
CA VAL A 220 2.37 -7.96 14.24
C VAL A 220 2.40 -9.40 13.72
N ILE A 221 3.26 -9.68 12.74
CA ILE A 221 3.37 -11.02 12.11
C ILE A 221 3.90 -12.05 13.12
N ARG A 222 4.87 -11.68 13.98
CA ARG A 222 5.41 -12.57 15.03
C ARG A 222 4.36 -12.91 16.08
N LYS A 223 3.57 -11.93 16.53
CA LYS A 223 2.46 -12.12 17.48
C LYS A 223 1.21 -12.74 16.85
N LYS A 224 1.21 -12.90 15.51
CA LYS A 224 0.04 -13.30 14.70
C LYS A 224 -1.15 -12.35 14.90
N ALA A 225 -0.89 -11.10 15.26
CA ALA A 225 -1.88 -10.12 15.68
C ALA A 225 -2.88 -9.78 14.56
N VAL A 226 -4.04 -9.23 14.95
CA VAL A 226 -5.06 -8.72 14.03
C VAL A 226 -4.84 -7.22 13.90
N VAL A 227 -4.77 -6.72 12.67
CA VAL A 227 -4.66 -5.28 12.40
C VAL A 227 -5.83 -4.85 11.53
N TYR A 228 -6.57 -3.86 12.01
CA TYR A 228 -7.59 -3.18 11.24
C TYR A 228 -7.05 -1.82 10.78
N ILE A 229 -7.15 -1.53 9.49
CA ILE A 229 -6.71 -0.27 8.89
C ILE A 229 -7.92 0.41 8.24
N GLY A 230 -8.32 1.56 8.77
CA GLY A 230 -9.29 2.46 8.16
C GLY A 230 -8.61 3.72 7.63
N LEU A 231 -8.53 3.86 6.30
CA LEU A 231 -7.81 4.97 5.66
C LEU A 231 -8.65 6.25 5.50
N ASP A 232 -9.94 6.21 5.79
CA ASP A 232 -10.83 7.39 5.68
C ASP A 232 -10.75 8.12 4.31
N ALA A 233 -10.68 7.33 3.22
CA ALA A 233 -10.49 7.84 1.86
C ALA A 233 -11.61 8.77 1.36
N LEU A 234 -12.78 8.75 2.00
CA LEU A 234 -13.88 9.68 1.71
C LEU A 234 -13.59 11.10 2.19
N SER A 235 -12.82 11.26 3.27
CA SER A 235 -12.43 12.56 3.82
C SER A 235 -11.25 13.13 3.05
N ASP A 236 -10.23 12.31 2.81
CA ASP A 236 -9.02 12.71 2.06
C ASP A 236 -8.44 11.50 1.32
N SER A 237 -8.74 11.39 0.02
CA SER A 237 -8.29 10.27 -0.81
C SER A 237 -6.79 10.29 -1.08
N GLU A 238 -6.16 11.46 -1.06
CA GLU A 238 -4.72 11.59 -1.34
C GLU A 238 -3.89 11.13 -0.14
N VAL A 239 -4.26 11.56 1.07
CA VAL A 239 -3.65 11.06 2.32
C VAL A 239 -3.91 9.57 2.48
N ALA A 240 -5.14 9.12 2.27
CA ALA A 240 -5.50 7.70 2.35
C ALA A 240 -4.65 6.85 1.40
N SER A 241 -4.53 7.27 0.13
CA SER A 241 -3.72 6.57 -0.86
C SER A 241 -2.23 6.58 -0.48
N ALA A 242 -1.69 7.70 -0.03
CA ALA A 242 -0.29 7.82 0.34
C ALA A 242 0.07 6.94 1.56
N VAL A 243 -0.77 6.93 2.59
CA VAL A 243 -0.59 6.09 3.78
C VAL A 243 -0.75 4.61 3.43
N GLY A 244 -1.80 4.25 2.67
CA GLY A 244 -2.03 2.88 2.22
C GLY A 244 -0.88 2.31 1.39
N ASN A 245 -0.41 3.06 0.38
CA ASN A 245 0.73 2.65 -0.44
C ASN A 245 2.00 2.51 0.40
N SER A 246 2.25 3.42 1.34
CA SER A 246 3.42 3.35 2.24
C SER A 246 3.35 2.12 3.16
N MET A 247 2.17 1.77 3.65
CA MET A 247 1.94 0.54 4.43
C MET A 247 2.22 -0.72 3.60
N PHE A 248 1.74 -0.78 2.35
CA PHE A 248 2.02 -1.91 1.45
C PHE A 248 3.50 -2.00 1.09
N ALA A 249 4.15 -0.88 0.83
CA ALA A 249 5.58 -0.84 0.54
C ALA A 249 6.41 -1.41 1.70
N ASP A 250 6.06 -1.06 2.95
CA ASP A 250 6.70 -1.64 4.12
C ASP A 250 6.40 -3.14 4.24
N LEU A 251 5.15 -3.55 4.04
CA LEU A 251 4.77 -4.97 4.09
C LEU A 251 5.50 -5.81 3.03
N VAL A 252 5.69 -5.28 1.81
CA VAL A 252 6.49 -5.92 0.75
C VAL A 252 7.95 -6.04 1.16
N SER A 253 8.52 -5.02 1.79
CA SER A 253 9.88 -5.08 2.31
C SER A 253 10.03 -6.16 3.38
N VAL A 254 9.08 -6.22 4.32
CA VAL A 254 9.03 -7.23 5.38
C VAL A 254 8.84 -8.63 4.82
N ALA A 255 7.95 -8.81 3.85
CA ALA A 255 7.79 -10.08 3.12
C ALA A 255 9.10 -10.51 2.45
N GLY A 256 9.81 -9.56 1.81
CA GLY A 256 11.11 -9.80 1.19
C GLY A 256 12.19 -10.20 2.21
N HIS A 257 12.17 -9.62 3.41
CA HIS A 257 13.06 -9.99 4.50
C HIS A 257 12.75 -11.40 5.04
N ILE A 258 11.48 -11.68 5.32
CA ILE A 258 11.00 -12.99 5.79
C ILE A 258 11.36 -14.10 4.80
N TYR A 259 11.18 -13.84 3.50
CA TYR A 259 11.52 -14.80 2.44
C TYR A 259 13.01 -15.17 2.42
N LYS A 260 13.92 -14.21 2.71
CA LYS A 260 15.37 -14.41 2.63
C LYS A 260 15.98 -15.00 3.88
N HIS A 261 15.52 -14.56 5.06
CA HIS A 261 16.18 -14.85 6.32
C HIS A 261 15.37 -15.78 7.23
N GLY A 262 14.11 -16.07 6.88
CA GLY A 262 13.16 -16.70 7.77
C GLY A 262 12.69 -15.73 8.88
N MET A 263 11.52 -15.99 9.48
CA MET A 263 10.99 -15.12 10.53
C MET A 263 11.78 -15.18 11.84
N ASN A 264 12.51 -16.27 12.06
CA ASN A 264 13.27 -16.53 13.29
C ASN A 264 14.76 -16.26 13.09
N ALA A 265 15.16 -15.45 12.11
CA ALA A 265 16.54 -15.09 11.88
C ALA A 265 17.16 -14.53 13.18
N GLY A 266 18.02 -15.34 13.83
CA GLY A 266 18.68 -15.00 15.10
C GLY A 266 18.04 -15.53 16.38
N LEU A 267 16.94 -16.29 16.34
CA LEU A 267 16.33 -16.93 17.51
C LEU A 267 16.62 -18.45 17.53
N PRO A 268 17.34 -18.98 18.54
CA PRO A 268 17.60 -20.40 18.65
C PRO A 268 16.32 -21.19 19.01
N GLY A 269 16.07 -22.30 18.31
CA GLY A 269 15.13 -23.35 18.74
C GLY A 269 13.69 -23.25 18.23
N VAL A 270 13.32 -22.26 17.41
CA VAL A 270 11.98 -22.17 16.83
C VAL A 270 12.01 -22.69 15.39
N GLY A 271 11.36 -23.83 15.13
CA GLY A 271 11.26 -24.42 13.80
C GLY A 271 10.73 -23.44 12.75
N GLU A 272 11.16 -23.61 11.49
CA GLU A 272 10.71 -22.80 10.35
C GLU A 272 9.25 -23.10 9.99
N SER A 273 8.29 -22.65 10.79
CA SER A 273 6.89 -22.61 10.35
C SER A 273 6.63 -21.28 9.64
N LYS A 274 6.24 -21.33 8.37
CA LYS A 274 5.76 -20.13 7.66
C LYS A 274 4.46 -19.67 8.33
N ASN A 275 4.43 -18.45 8.86
CA ASN A 275 3.18 -17.84 9.31
C ASN A 275 2.40 -17.40 8.08
N VAL A 276 1.15 -17.83 8.00
CA VAL A 276 0.23 -17.35 6.98
C VAL A 276 -0.29 -15.99 7.42
N VAL A 277 -0.16 -14.99 6.56
CA VAL A 277 -0.67 -13.63 6.78
C VAL A 277 -1.84 -13.41 5.83
N ASN A 278 -3.04 -13.28 6.38
CA ASN A 278 -4.25 -13.02 5.61
C ASN A 278 -4.44 -11.51 5.47
N LEU A 279 -4.34 -11.01 4.24
CA LEU A 279 -4.58 -9.62 3.89
C LEU A 279 -5.95 -9.50 3.22
N HIS A 280 -6.84 -8.76 3.84
CA HIS A 280 -8.18 -8.46 3.32
C HIS A 280 -8.20 -7.00 2.87
N CYS A 281 -8.33 -6.78 1.56
CA CYS A 281 -8.35 -5.45 0.94
C CYS A 281 -9.77 -5.13 0.47
N ASP A 282 -10.49 -4.30 1.24
CA ASP A 282 -11.77 -3.73 0.81
C ASP A 282 -11.54 -2.58 -0.18
N GLU A 283 -12.49 -2.34 -1.07
CA GLU A 283 -12.39 -1.33 -2.16
C GLU A 283 -11.04 -1.39 -2.90
N PHE A 284 -10.73 -2.58 -3.40
CA PHE A 284 -9.44 -2.91 -4.00
C PHE A 284 -8.97 -1.94 -5.09
N ASN A 285 -9.89 -1.39 -5.89
CA ASN A 285 -9.59 -0.41 -6.92
C ASN A 285 -8.93 0.87 -6.37
N GLU A 286 -9.24 1.30 -5.15
CA GLU A 286 -8.62 2.49 -4.54
C GLU A 286 -7.21 2.21 -4.02
N LEU A 287 -6.98 0.96 -3.59
CA LEU A 287 -5.71 0.50 -3.03
C LEU A 287 -4.69 0.08 -4.11
N MET A 288 -5.09 0.04 -5.37
CA MET A 288 -4.23 -0.38 -6.46
C MET A 288 -3.18 0.67 -6.80
N GLY A 289 -1.96 0.41 -6.31
CA GLY A 289 -0.72 1.15 -6.60
C GLY A 289 0.39 0.26 -7.15
N ASP A 290 1.50 0.88 -7.57
CA ASP A 290 2.66 0.16 -8.13
C ASP A 290 3.33 -0.77 -7.10
N GLU A 291 3.19 -0.49 -5.81
CA GLU A 291 3.72 -1.29 -4.70
C GLU A 291 2.85 -2.51 -4.37
N PHE A 292 1.55 -2.47 -4.70
CA PHE A 292 0.64 -3.58 -4.42
C PHE A 292 0.85 -4.77 -5.37
N ILE A 293 1.19 -4.51 -6.63
CA ILE A 293 1.41 -5.56 -7.65
C ILE A 293 2.53 -6.54 -7.25
N PRO A 294 3.72 -6.07 -6.80
CA PRO A 294 4.75 -6.94 -6.23
C PRO A 294 4.27 -7.80 -5.06
N LEU A 295 3.36 -7.28 -4.21
CA LEU A 295 2.83 -8.03 -3.07
C LEU A 295 2.03 -9.25 -3.54
N ILE A 296 1.15 -9.09 -4.53
CA ILE A 296 0.40 -10.22 -5.10
C ILE A 296 1.36 -11.21 -5.79
N ASN A 297 2.29 -10.70 -6.60
CA ASN A 297 3.20 -11.53 -7.40
C ASN A 297 4.19 -12.35 -6.58
N LYS A 298 4.71 -11.81 -5.47
CA LYS A 298 5.87 -12.36 -4.74
C LYS A 298 5.56 -12.65 -3.27
N GLY A 299 4.49 -12.10 -2.71
CA GLY A 299 4.13 -12.24 -1.30
C GLY A 299 3.81 -13.67 -0.89
N GLY A 300 3.32 -14.51 -1.81
CA GLY A 300 3.00 -15.91 -1.54
C GLY A 300 4.21 -16.70 -1.01
N GLY A 301 5.43 -16.38 -1.45
CA GLY A 301 6.66 -17.01 -0.96
C GLY A 301 6.90 -16.78 0.54
N ALA A 302 6.44 -15.63 1.05
CA ALA A 302 6.54 -15.20 2.44
C ALA A 302 5.30 -15.55 3.30
N GLY A 303 4.32 -16.27 2.74
CA GLY A 303 3.09 -16.66 3.45
C GLY A 303 1.96 -15.63 3.35
N MET A 304 2.07 -14.60 2.50
CA MET A 304 1.00 -13.63 2.29
C MET A 304 -0.12 -14.23 1.44
N GLN A 305 -1.36 -14.16 1.94
CA GLN A 305 -2.59 -14.54 1.24
C GLN A 305 -3.46 -13.30 1.09
N VAL A 306 -3.67 -12.86 -0.15
CA VAL A 306 -4.41 -11.63 -0.47
C VAL A 306 -5.83 -11.98 -0.91
N THR A 307 -6.82 -11.42 -0.23
CA THR A 307 -8.22 -11.43 -0.63
C THR A 307 -8.64 -9.99 -0.92
N ALA A 308 -8.92 -9.70 -2.19
CA ALA A 308 -9.31 -8.38 -2.65
C ALA A 308 -10.81 -8.35 -2.97
N TYR A 309 -11.50 -7.30 -2.50
CA TYR A 309 -12.93 -7.08 -2.75
C TYR A 309 -13.09 -5.88 -3.68
N THR A 310 -13.85 -6.06 -4.77
CA THR A 310 -14.13 -5.00 -5.75
C THR A 310 -15.59 -5.08 -6.20
N GLN A 311 -16.15 -3.94 -6.62
CA GLN A 311 -17.51 -3.87 -7.16
C GLN A 311 -17.55 -4.22 -8.66
N THR A 312 -16.59 -3.72 -9.43
CA THR A 312 -16.51 -3.95 -10.87
C THR A 312 -15.07 -4.19 -11.33
N SER A 313 -14.90 -4.88 -12.46
CA SER A 313 -13.58 -4.97 -13.10
C SER A 313 -13.17 -3.68 -13.81
N SER A 314 -14.14 -2.90 -14.23
CA SER A 314 -13.92 -1.66 -14.96
C SER A 314 -13.24 -0.59 -14.07
N ASP A 315 -13.55 -0.57 -12.77
CA ASP A 315 -12.90 0.35 -11.82
C ASP A 315 -11.41 0.03 -11.63
N ILE A 316 -11.05 -1.26 -11.66
CA ILE A 316 -9.65 -1.70 -11.60
C ILE A 316 -8.90 -1.23 -12.85
N GLU A 317 -9.49 -1.41 -14.04
CA GLU A 317 -8.88 -0.98 -15.30
C GLU A 317 -8.72 0.53 -15.36
N ALA A 318 -9.72 1.29 -14.91
CA ALA A 318 -9.68 2.75 -14.85
C ALA A 318 -8.56 3.25 -13.94
N ARG A 319 -8.33 2.59 -12.79
CA ARG A 319 -7.22 2.94 -11.89
C ARG A 319 -5.85 2.63 -12.48
N ILE A 320 -5.69 1.46 -13.10
CA ILE A 320 -4.41 1.02 -13.66
C ILE A 320 -4.08 1.78 -14.96
N GLY A 321 -5.09 2.24 -15.70
CA GLY A 321 -4.95 2.92 -16.98
C GLY A 321 -4.44 2.02 -18.12
N ASN A 322 -4.39 0.69 -17.90
CA ASN A 322 -3.86 -0.26 -18.87
C ASN A 322 -4.56 -1.62 -18.77
N ALA A 323 -5.23 -2.03 -19.85
CA ALA A 323 -5.96 -3.29 -19.96
C ALA A 323 -5.06 -4.52 -19.74
N ALA A 324 -3.84 -4.52 -20.30
CA ALA A 324 -2.92 -5.66 -20.20
C ALA A 324 -2.38 -5.83 -18.77
N LYS A 325 -2.02 -4.73 -18.10
CA LYS A 325 -1.59 -4.73 -16.68
C LYS A 325 -2.75 -5.14 -15.77
N THR A 326 -3.98 -4.76 -16.10
CA THR A 326 -5.19 -5.19 -15.39
C THR A 326 -5.41 -6.69 -15.50
N ALA A 327 -5.36 -7.24 -16.72
CA ALA A 327 -5.48 -8.68 -16.95
C ALA A 327 -4.37 -9.47 -16.22
N GLN A 328 -3.15 -8.92 -16.18
CA GLN A 328 -2.06 -9.52 -15.40
C GLN A 328 -2.38 -9.59 -13.91
N VAL A 329 -2.87 -8.49 -13.32
CA VAL A 329 -3.23 -8.45 -11.90
C VAL A 329 -4.36 -9.43 -11.58
N GLN A 330 -5.41 -9.46 -12.41
CA GLN A 330 -6.52 -10.40 -12.27
C GLN A 330 -6.04 -11.86 -12.37
N GLY A 331 -5.14 -12.16 -13.31
CA GLY A 331 -4.57 -13.50 -13.50
C GLY A 331 -3.70 -13.99 -12.33
N ASN A 332 -3.23 -13.11 -11.46
CA ASN A 332 -2.48 -13.52 -10.27
C ASN A 332 -3.38 -14.02 -9.12
N PHE A 333 -4.68 -13.78 -9.18
CA PHE A 333 -5.62 -14.31 -8.21
C PHE A 333 -6.06 -15.72 -8.62
N ASN A 334 -5.62 -16.72 -7.85
CA ASN A 334 -5.93 -18.13 -8.12
C ASN A 334 -7.41 -18.49 -7.94
N ASN A 335 -8.12 -17.74 -7.10
CA ASN A 335 -9.52 -17.97 -6.78
C ASN A 335 -10.33 -16.72 -7.12
N MET A 336 -11.51 -16.92 -7.71
CA MET A 336 -12.47 -15.85 -8.01
C MET A 336 -13.82 -16.21 -7.38
N ILE A 337 -14.36 -15.32 -6.56
CA ILE A 337 -15.69 -15.48 -5.96
C ILE A 337 -16.58 -14.35 -6.48
N MET A 338 -17.53 -14.68 -7.34
CA MET A 338 -18.44 -13.73 -7.98
C MET A 338 -19.79 -13.74 -7.26
N LEU A 339 -20.08 -12.65 -6.56
CA LEU A 339 -21.42 -12.36 -6.05
C LEU A 339 -22.28 -11.71 -7.16
N ARG A 340 -23.51 -11.32 -6.84
CA ARG A 340 -24.35 -10.54 -7.76
C ARG A 340 -23.61 -9.27 -8.20
N VAL A 341 -23.38 -9.12 -9.50
CA VAL A 341 -22.89 -7.90 -10.13
C VAL A 341 -23.94 -7.33 -11.09
N ARG A 342 -23.87 -6.03 -11.38
CA ARG A 342 -24.79 -5.37 -12.33
C ARG A 342 -24.25 -5.32 -13.75
N GLU A 343 -22.92 -5.22 -13.89
CA GLU A 343 -22.27 -5.04 -15.17
C GLU A 343 -22.03 -6.41 -15.85
N ASN A 344 -22.47 -6.52 -17.12
CA ASN A 344 -22.31 -7.76 -17.90
C ASN A 344 -20.84 -8.14 -18.08
N ARG A 345 -19.99 -7.14 -18.35
CA ARG A 345 -18.55 -7.30 -18.53
C ARG A 345 -17.87 -7.91 -17.29
N THR A 346 -18.26 -7.48 -16.09
CA THR A 346 -17.75 -8.07 -14.85
C THR A 346 -18.21 -9.53 -14.68
N ALA A 347 -19.47 -9.85 -15.01
CA ALA A 347 -19.98 -11.22 -14.97
C ALA A 347 -19.26 -12.15 -15.98
N GLU A 348 -18.92 -11.62 -17.16
CA GLU A 348 -18.17 -12.32 -18.20
C GLU A 348 -16.76 -12.75 -17.77
N LEU A 349 -16.16 -12.09 -16.76
CA LEU A 349 -14.88 -12.52 -16.20
C LEU A 349 -14.93 -13.96 -15.67
N LEU A 350 -16.06 -14.37 -15.09
CA LEU A 350 -16.24 -15.73 -14.59
C LEU A 350 -16.80 -16.65 -15.69
N THR A 351 -17.86 -16.23 -16.39
CA THR A 351 -18.59 -17.12 -17.30
C THR A 351 -17.80 -17.48 -18.55
N SER A 352 -16.92 -16.60 -19.05
CA SER A 352 -16.07 -16.87 -20.23
C SER A 352 -14.97 -17.92 -19.97
N GLN A 353 -14.62 -18.17 -18.71
CA GLN A 353 -13.63 -19.19 -18.34
C GLN A 353 -14.24 -20.60 -18.26
N LEU A 354 -15.57 -20.71 -18.28
CA LEU A 354 -16.27 -21.98 -18.13
C LEU A 354 -16.42 -22.70 -19.48
N PRO A 355 -16.35 -24.03 -19.48
CA PRO A 355 -16.59 -24.81 -20.70
C PRO A 355 -18.05 -24.68 -21.14
N GLN A 356 -18.30 -24.88 -22.42
CA GLN A 356 -19.64 -25.12 -22.93
C GLN A 356 -20.08 -26.55 -22.61
N VAL A 357 -21.38 -26.74 -22.40
CA VAL A 357 -22.01 -28.03 -22.17
C VAL A 357 -22.96 -28.38 -23.30
N GLU A 358 -23.08 -29.67 -23.57
CA GLU A 358 -24.01 -30.21 -24.56
C GLU A 358 -25.34 -30.55 -23.89
N ILE A 359 -26.43 -29.96 -24.36
CA ILE A 359 -27.79 -30.27 -23.92
C ILE A 359 -28.58 -30.96 -25.03
N TYR A 360 -29.42 -31.91 -24.63
CA TYR A 360 -30.34 -32.57 -25.55
C TYR A 360 -31.58 -31.72 -25.76
N THR A 361 -31.83 -31.33 -27.00
CA THR A 361 -33.02 -30.56 -27.39
C THR A 361 -33.96 -31.46 -28.17
N LYS A 362 -35.22 -31.55 -27.73
CA LYS A 362 -36.28 -32.22 -28.48
C LYS A 362 -37.00 -31.19 -29.35
N THR A 363 -36.95 -31.38 -30.66
CA THR A 363 -37.75 -30.60 -31.60
C THR A 363 -38.78 -31.52 -32.22
N LEU A 364 -40.05 -31.13 -32.10
CA LEU A 364 -41.14 -31.82 -32.77
C LEU A 364 -41.13 -31.40 -34.24
N VAL A 365 -40.91 -32.36 -35.13
CA VAL A 365 -40.95 -32.14 -36.57
C VAL A 365 -42.20 -32.80 -37.11
N SER A 366 -43.16 -31.98 -37.55
CA SER A 366 -44.33 -32.43 -38.29
C SER A 366 -44.09 -32.21 -39.78
N GLY A 367 -44.21 -33.27 -40.57
CA GLY A 367 -44.15 -33.23 -42.02
C GLY A 367 -45.46 -33.73 -42.62
N HIS A 368 -45.80 -33.20 -43.78
CA HIS A 368 -46.90 -33.69 -44.61
C HIS A 368 -46.37 -33.85 -46.02
N GLN A 369 -46.67 -34.98 -46.64
CA GLN A 369 -46.27 -35.29 -48.01
C GLN A 369 -47.50 -35.80 -48.76
N ASP A 370 -47.80 -35.15 -49.89
CA ASP A 370 -48.91 -35.54 -50.76
C ASP A 370 -48.54 -36.82 -51.51
N THR A 371 -49.51 -37.74 -51.60
CA THR A 371 -49.30 -39.03 -52.24
C THR A 371 -49.66 -38.90 -53.72
N ALA A 372 -48.68 -38.99 -54.62
CA ALA A 372 -48.91 -38.84 -56.06
C ALA A 372 -49.59 -40.07 -56.72
N ASP A 373 -49.80 -41.16 -55.98
CA ASP A 373 -50.38 -42.40 -56.49
C ASP A 373 -51.89 -42.45 -56.26
N VAL A 374 -52.64 -42.18 -57.32
CA VAL A 374 -54.10 -42.15 -57.40
C VAL A 374 -54.78 -43.50 -57.13
N THR A 375 -54.03 -44.60 -57.16
CA THR A 375 -54.56 -45.96 -56.95
C THR A 375 -54.49 -46.43 -55.49
N SER A 376 -53.74 -45.71 -54.65
CA SER A 376 -53.48 -46.09 -53.26
C SER A 376 -54.60 -45.74 -52.26
N GLY A 377 -55.57 -44.91 -52.67
CA GLY A 377 -56.73 -44.51 -51.84
C GLY A 377 -56.38 -43.61 -50.64
N GLN A 378 -55.17 -43.06 -50.57
CA GLN A 378 -54.73 -42.11 -49.54
C GLN A 378 -54.25 -40.81 -50.21
N ASP A 379 -54.86 -39.68 -49.88
CA ASP A 379 -54.57 -38.39 -50.54
C ASP A 379 -53.29 -37.71 -50.02
N PHE A 380 -52.98 -37.86 -48.73
CA PHE A 380 -51.73 -37.37 -48.13
C PHE A 380 -51.30 -38.24 -46.95
N THR A 381 -50.00 -38.20 -46.63
CA THR A 381 -49.44 -38.81 -45.42
C THR A 381 -48.90 -37.71 -44.50
N SER A 382 -49.23 -37.78 -43.21
CA SER A 382 -48.66 -36.90 -42.18
C SER A 382 -47.82 -37.73 -41.23
N SER A 383 -46.65 -37.22 -40.88
CA SER A 383 -45.78 -37.81 -39.87
C SER A 383 -45.41 -36.77 -38.83
N THR A 384 -45.40 -37.19 -37.57
CA THR A 384 -44.86 -36.41 -36.46
C THR A 384 -43.70 -37.21 -35.87
N GLN A 385 -42.53 -36.60 -35.82
CA GLN A 385 -41.32 -37.22 -35.30
C GLN A 385 -40.71 -36.33 -34.21
N ASP A 386 -40.35 -36.93 -33.09
CA ASP A 386 -39.51 -36.28 -32.08
C ASP A 386 -38.05 -36.42 -32.49
N ARG A 387 -37.46 -35.31 -32.94
CA ARG A 387 -36.03 -35.27 -33.24
C ARG A 387 -35.27 -34.81 -32.00
N VAL A 388 -34.47 -35.71 -31.43
CA VAL A 388 -33.51 -35.37 -30.39
C VAL A 388 -32.23 -34.89 -31.06
N GLY A 389 -31.92 -33.61 -30.91
CA GLY A 389 -30.64 -33.02 -31.29
C GLY A 389 -29.79 -32.72 -30.06
N THR A 390 -28.53 -32.40 -30.30
CA THR A 390 -27.61 -31.89 -29.29
C THR A 390 -27.22 -30.46 -29.64
N VAL A 391 -27.28 -29.54 -28.67
CA VAL A 391 -26.87 -28.15 -28.82
C VAL A 391 -25.83 -27.83 -27.75
N LYS A 392 -24.75 -27.14 -28.14
CA LYS A 392 -23.75 -26.62 -27.20
C LYS A 392 -24.22 -25.27 -26.66
N VAL A 393 -24.30 -25.16 -25.34
CA VAL A 393 -24.67 -23.93 -24.62
C VAL A 393 -23.61 -23.60 -23.57
N PRO A 394 -23.41 -22.33 -23.19
CA PRO A 394 -22.56 -21.97 -22.05
C PRO A 394 -23.02 -22.67 -20.77
N LEU A 395 -22.09 -23.08 -19.90
CA LEU A 395 -22.43 -23.66 -18.59
C LEU A 395 -23.16 -22.66 -17.69
N LEU A 396 -22.75 -21.39 -17.73
CA LEU A 396 -23.42 -20.27 -17.09
C LEU A 396 -23.45 -19.09 -18.05
N GLU A 397 -24.57 -18.37 -18.04
CA GLU A 397 -24.69 -17.10 -18.75
C GLU A 397 -24.44 -15.93 -17.77
N PRO A 398 -23.98 -14.77 -18.27
CA PRO A 398 -23.86 -13.56 -17.43
C PRO A 398 -25.16 -13.21 -16.68
N ALA A 399 -26.32 -13.49 -17.29
CA ALA A 399 -27.63 -13.29 -16.67
C ALA A 399 -27.81 -14.10 -15.37
N ASP A 400 -27.20 -15.28 -15.27
CA ASP A 400 -27.24 -16.11 -14.06
C ASP A 400 -26.51 -15.43 -12.89
N ILE A 401 -25.45 -14.68 -13.19
CA ILE A 401 -24.69 -13.91 -12.19
C ILE A 401 -25.47 -12.67 -11.76
N VAL A 402 -26.05 -11.94 -12.73
CA VAL A 402 -26.79 -10.69 -12.47
C VAL A 402 -28.05 -10.92 -11.63
N THR A 403 -28.66 -12.10 -11.74
CA THR A 403 -29.89 -12.45 -11.01
C THR A 403 -29.65 -13.09 -9.64
N LEU A 404 -28.40 -13.41 -9.28
CA LEU A 404 -28.04 -14.13 -8.05
C LEU A 404 -28.66 -13.58 -6.76
N PRO A 405 -29.41 -14.36 -5.96
CA PRO A 405 -29.93 -13.88 -4.68
C PRO A 405 -28.83 -13.40 -3.72
N LYS A 406 -29.17 -12.46 -2.81
CA LYS A 406 -28.25 -11.99 -1.77
C LYS A 406 -27.74 -13.18 -0.94
N GLY A 407 -26.43 -13.22 -0.68
CA GLY A 407 -25.78 -14.31 0.05
C GLY A 407 -25.52 -15.55 -0.80
N GLN A 408 -25.60 -15.46 -2.14
CA GLN A 408 -25.13 -16.51 -3.04
C GLN A 408 -24.02 -16.01 -3.94
N ALA A 409 -23.13 -16.92 -4.32
CA ALA A 409 -22.03 -16.66 -5.23
C ALA A 409 -21.79 -17.86 -6.17
N PHE A 410 -21.10 -17.60 -7.27
CA PHE A 410 -20.36 -18.63 -7.99
C PHE A 410 -18.87 -18.41 -7.73
N ALA A 411 -18.11 -19.48 -7.52
CA ALA A 411 -16.69 -19.38 -7.28
C ALA A 411 -15.92 -20.31 -8.20
N LEU A 412 -14.83 -19.79 -8.77
CA LEU A 412 -13.77 -20.59 -9.35
C LEU A 412 -12.71 -20.77 -8.26
N LEU A 413 -12.62 -21.98 -7.72
CA LEU A 413 -11.66 -22.35 -6.68
C LEU A 413 -10.62 -23.31 -7.26
N GLU A 414 -9.47 -23.42 -6.59
CA GLU A 414 -8.43 -24.41 -6.91
C GLU A 414 -7.94 -24.36 -8.38
N GLY A 415 -7.92 -23.16 -8.97
CA GLY A 415 -7.45 -22.97 -10.34
C GLY A 415 -8.48 -23.27 -11.43
N GLY A 416 -9.78 -23.21 -11.11
CA GLY A 416 -10.85 -23.17 -12.12
C GLY A 416 -12.06 -24.06 -11.85
N GLN A 417 -12.12 -24.76 -10.72
CA GLN A 417 -13.27 -25.58 -10.38
C GLN A 417 -14.47 -24.70 -9.98
N LEU A 418 -15.58 -24.85 -10.70
CA LEU A 418 -16.80 -24.09 -10.44
C LEU A 418 -17.56 -24.65 -9.23
N TRP A 419 -17.89 -23.75 -8.29
CA TRP A 419 -18.72 -24.00 -7.13
C TRP A 419 -19.88 -23.02 -7.06
N LYS A 420 -21.07 -23.53 -6.72
CA LYS A 420 -22.19 -22.70 -6.30
C LYS A 420 -22.17 -22.59 -4.78
N ILE A 421 -22.02 -21.37 -4.26
CA ILE A 421 -21.84 -21.14 -2.82
C ILE A 421 -23.03 -20.35 -2.27
N ARG A 422 -23.45 -20.71 -1.05
CA ARG A 422 -24.34 -19.92 -0.21
C ARG A 422 -23.56 -19.45 1.02
N MET A 423 -23.43 -18.14 1.17
CA MET A 423 -22.74 -17.52 2.30
C MET A 423 -23.71 -17.31 3.46
N PRO A 424 -23.29 -17.57 4.71
CA PRO A 424 -24.07 -17.18 5.87
C PRO A 424 -24.17 -15.65 5.91
N LEU A 425 -25.38 -15.16 6.17
CA LEU A 425 -25.58 -13.74 6.42
C LEU A 425 -25.24 -13.44 7.89
N PRO A 426 -24.57 -12.31 8.19
CA PRO A 426 -24.29 -11.93 9.56
C PRO A 426 -25.61 -11.81 10.35
N ALA A 427 -25.57 -12.24 11.62
CA ALA A 427 -26.68 -12.06 12.54
C ALA A 427 -26.99 -10.58 12.74
N SER A 428 -28.23 -10.25 13.12
CA SER A 428 -28.62 -8.86 13.34
C SER A 428 -27.78 -8.25 14.47
N GLU A 429 -27.27 -7.03 14.27
CA GLU A 429 -26.40 -6.33 15.24
C GLU A 429 -27.05 -6.19 16.63
N LYS A 430 -28.38 -6.23 16.71
CA LYS A 430 -29.14 -6.02 17.95
C LYS A 430 -29.07 -7.19 18.94
N ASP A 431 -28.69 -8.38 18.48
CA ASP A 431 -28.69 -9.61 19.30
C ASP A 431 -27.27 -10.07 19.68
N ASP A 432 -26.23 -9.31 19.33
CA ASP A 432 -24.84 -9.68 19.55
C ASP A 432 -24.26 -9.01 20.80
N ALA A 433 -24.13 -9.78 21.90
CA ALA A 433 -23.64 -9.30 23.19
C ALA A 433 -22.20 -8.76 23.18
N LEU A 434 -21.40 -9.07 22.16
CA LEU A 434 -20.02 -8.59 22.03
C LEU A 434 -19.90 -7.43 21.03
N MET A 435 -20.99 -7.04 20.36
CA MET A 435 -20.97 -5.86 19.49
C MET A 435 -20.96 -4.58 20.36
N PRO A 436 -19.95 -3.71 20.20
CA PRO A 436 -19.94 -2.42 20.88
C PRO A 436 -21.08 -1.51 20.39
N GLU A 437 -21.66 -0.74 21.30
CA GLU A 437 -22.70 0.25 20.97
C GLU A 437 -22.20 1.35 20.03
N SER A 438 -20.92 1.67 20.09
CA SER A 438 -20.30 2.71 19.26
C SER A 438 -18.78 2.59 19.22
N ILE A 439 -18.18 3.28 18.25
CA ILE A 439 -16.72 3.42 18.13
C ILE A 439 -16.14 4.14 19.35
N ALA A 440 -16.89 5.08 19.95
CA ALA A 440 -16.49 5.75 21.18
C ALA A 440 -16.37 4.77 22.37
N LYS A 441 -17.21 3.73 22.41
CA LYS A 441 -17.10 2.67 23.44
C LYS A 441 -15.90 1.75 23.21
N VAL A 442 -15.58 1.44 21.95
CA VAL A 442 -14.34 0.74 21.60
C VAL A 442 -13.13 1.54 22.08
N ALA A 443 -13.13 2.85 21.84
CA ALA A 443 -12.07 3.75 22.28
C ALA A 443 -11.88 3.76 23.80
N GLU A 444 -12.98 3.83 24.56
CA GLU A 444 -12.94 3.80 26.01
C GLU A 444 -12.36 2.48 26.53
N ALA A 445 -12.72 1.35 25.90
CA ALA A 445 -12.20 0.04 26.25
C ALA A 445 -10.70 -0.10 25.94
N MET A 446 -10.23 0.45 24.81
CA MET A 446 -8.80 0.41 24.43
C MET A 446 -7.90 1.30 25.30
N ARG A 447 -8.47 2.26 26.05
CA ARG A 447 -7.72 3.12 26.98
C ARG A 447 -7.54 2.52 28.37
N ARG A 448 -8.28 1.46 28.69
CA ARG A 448 -8.20 0.74 29.97
C ARG A 448 -7.23 -0.42 29.84
#